data_AF-A0A328EFB1-F1
#
_entry.id   AF-A0A328EFB1-F1
#
_cell.length_a   1.000
_cell.length_b   1.000
_cell.length_c   1.000
_cell.angle_alpha   90.00
_cell.angle_beta   90.00
_cell.angle_gamma   90.00
#
_symmetry.space_group_name_H-M   'P 1'
#
loop_
_entity.id
_entity.type
_entity.pdbx_description
1 polymer ?
#
loop_
_entity_poly.entity_id
_entity_poly.type
_entity_poly.pdbx_seq_one_letter_code
_entity_poly.pdbx_strand_id
1 'polypeptide(L)'
;MKKLLALIIITLSFFSIFNFANAKNSTKKTEGSLEKLLDLDYGPEEFELYLPKISNIYLRNTRNRAIFRAFRDIDNTLRNEFMKKYRNGSIDYNATNGIIDNYSLFVYHTNKYFYYLSVKEANSKYSEVDEAIAENYRLSRAYIKQVKYILSLEL
;
A
#
# COMPACT_ATOMS: atom_id res chain seq x y z
N MET A 1 -18.78 -7.25 -58.17
CA MET A 1 -19.52 -7.20 -56.87
C MET A 1 -18.84 -7.99 -55.75
N LYS A 2 -18.37 -9.24 -55.94
CA LYS A 2 -17.68 -10.02 -54.88
C LYS A 2 -16.40 -9.39 -54.30
N LYS A 3 -15.62 -8.67 -55.13
CA LYS A 3 -14.37 -7.99 -54.70
C LYS A 3 -14.62 -6.74 -53.82
N LEU A 4 -15.77 -6.08 -53.97
CA LEU A 4 -16.12 -4.88 -53.20
C LEU A 4 -16.58 -5.25 -51.77
N LEU A 5 -17.35 -6.34 -51.66
CA LEU A 5 -17.81 -6.89 -50.38
C LEU A 5 -16.65 -7.36 -49.49
N ALA A 6 -15.63 -7.99 -50.06
CA ALA A 6 -14.43 -8.41 -49.31
C ALA A 6 -13.66 -7.21 -48.71
N LEU A 7 -13.59 -6.08 -49.44
CA LEU A 7 -12.89 -4.88 -48.98
C LEU A 7 -13.60 -4.21 -47.79
N ILE A 8 -14.93 -4.23 -47.78
CA ILE A 8 -15.76 -3.68 -46.69
C ILE A 8 -15.63 -4.55 -45.43
N ILE A 9 -15.61 -5.88 -45.58
CA ILE A 9 -15.47 -6.79 -44.44
C ILE A 9 -14.08 -6.68 -43.78
N ILE A 10 -13.02 -6.52 -44.58
CA ILE A 10 -11.65 -6.37 -44.06
C ILE A 10 -11.46 -5.03 -43.35
N THR A 11 -12.06 -3.94 -43.85
CA THR A 11 -11.97 -2.61 -43.22
C THR A 11 -12.75 -2.53 -41.91
N LEU A 12 -13.91 -3.18 -41.81
CA LEU A 12 -14.70 -3.28 -40.57
C LEU A 12 -14.03 -4.15 -39.49
N SER A 13 -13.31 -5.20 -39.89
CA SER A 13 -12.59 -6.06 -38.95
C SER A 13 -11.25 -5.48 -38.47
N PHE A 14 -10.60 -4.61 -39.26
CA PHE A 14 -9.47 -3.82 -38.78
C PHE A 14 -9.91 -2.77 -37.74
N PHE A 15 -11.04 -2.07 -37.95
CA PHE A 15 -11.51 -1.04 -37.01
C PHE A 15 -11.91 -1.60 -35.63
N SER A 16 -12.43 -2.83 -35.56
CA SER A 16 -12.83 -3.45 -34.29
C SER A 16 -11.64 -3.93 -33.45
N ILE A 17 -10.57 -4.42 -34.08
CA ILE A 17 -9.37 -4.90 -33.37
C ILE A 17 -8.57 -3.73 -32.79
N PHE A 18 -8.46 -2.61 -33.51
CA PHE A 18 -7.76 -1.41 -33.01
C PHE A 18 -8.54 -0.69 -31.89
N ASN A 19 -9.88 -0.71 -31.90
CA ASN A 19 -10.69 -0.15 -30.82
C ASN A 19 -10.65 -1.00 -29.54
N PHE A 20 -10.63 -2.34 -29.62
CA PHE A 20 -10.53 -3.18 -28.42
C PHE A 20 -9.15 -3.15 -27.76
N ALA A 21 -8.07 -3.04 -28.55
CA ALA A 21 -6.71 -2.93 -28.02
C ALA A 21 -6.44 -1.55 -27.36
N ASN A 22 -6.96 -0.46 -27.93
CA ASN A 22 -6.84 0.87 -27.33
C ASN A 22 -7.82 1.11 -26.17
N ALA A 23 -9.02 0.52 -26.19
CA ALA A 23 -9.97 0.65 -25.08
C ALA A 23 -9.47 -0.02 -23.79
N LYS A 24 -8.76 -1.16 -23.90
CA LYS A 24 -8.24 -1.88 -22.72
C LYS A 24 -7.09 -1.15 -22.01
N ASN A 25 -6.37 -0.28 -22.73
CA ASN A 25 -5.35 0.62 -22.17
C ASN A 25 -5.92 2.00 -21.82
N SER A 26 -7.00 2.42 -22.47
CA SER A 26 -7.68 3.69 -22.19
C SER A 26 -8.51 3.61 -20.91
N THR A 27 -9.28 2.55 -20.67
CA THR A 27 -10.21 2.45 -19.52
C THR A 27 -9.50 2.53 -18.17
N LYS A 28 -8.34 1.88 -18.00
CA LYS A 28 -7.54 2.01 -16.77
C LYS A 28 -7.01 3.43 -16.51
N LYS A 29 -6.74 4.18 -17.58
CA LYS A 29 -6.27 5.57 -17.50
C LYS A 29 -7.44 6.55 -17.34
N THR A 30 -8.61 6.20 -17.88
CA THR A 30 -9.84 7.01 -17.80
C THR A 30 -10.58 6.86 -16.48
N GLU A 31 -10.59 5.69 -15.84
CA GLU A 31 -11.18 5.53 -14.51
C GLU A 31 -10.49 6.44 -13.49
N GLY A 32 -9.16 6.42 -13.44
CA GLY A 32 -8.40 7.31 -12.55
C GLY A 32 -8.46 8.80 -12.91
N SER A 33 -8.79 9.14 -14.16
CA SER A 33 -9.01 10.54 -14.55
C SER A 33 -10.45 11.00 -14.33
N LEU A 34 -11.42 10.08 -14.35
CA LEU A 34 -12.83 10.33 -14.07
C LEU A 34 -13.03 10.52 -12.56
N GLU A 35 -12.38 9.72 -11.71
CA GLU A 35 -12.31 9.96 -10.25
C GLU A 35 -11.70 11.34 -9.95
N LYS A 36 -10.59 11.70 -10.62
CA LYS A 36 -9.99 13.05 -10.52
C LYS A 36 -10.89 14.20 -11.02
N LEU A 37 -11.83 13.92 -11.94
CA LEU A 37 -12.78 14.90 -12.47
C LEU A 37 -14.04 15.02 -11.60
N LEU A 38 -14.33 13.98 -10.80
CA LEU A 38 -15.45 13.93 -9.87
C LEU A 38 -15.05 14.41 -8.47
N ASP A 39 -13.75 14.37 -8.12
CA ASP A 39 -13.19 15.03 -6.95
C ASP A 39 -13.16 16.56 -7.14
N LEU A 40 -14.23 17.19 -6.66
CA LEU A 40 -14.38 18.64 -6.48
C LEU A 40 -13.31 19.19 -5.52
N ASP A 41 -12.10 19.49 -5.98
CA ASP A 41 -11.08 20.35 -5.35
C ASP A 41 -10.78 20.12 -3.84
N TYR A 42 -11.20 18.97 -3.29
CA TYR A 42 -10.88 18.45 -1.99
C TYR A 42 -10.06 17.19 -2.24
N GLY A 43 -8.74 17.33 -2.28
CA GLY A 43 -7.87 16.17 -2.25
C GLY A 43 -8.16 15.36 -0.98
N PRO A 44 -8.20 14.02 -1.03
CA PRO A 44 -8.74 13.24 0.08
C PRO A 44 -7.88 13.45 1.33
N GLU A 45 -8.53 13.92 2.39
CA GLU A 45 -7.87 14.18 3.65
C GLU A 45 -7.44 12.85 4.31
N GLU A 46 -6.50 12.89 5.27
CA GLU A 46 -5.97 11.68 5.92
C GLU A 46 -7.06 10.80 6.57
N PHE A 47 -8.24 11.38 6.84
CA PHE A 47 -9.39 10.66 7.38
C PHE A 47 -10.08 9.73 6.37
N GLU A 48 -9.92 9.94 5.06
CA GLU A 48 -10.57 9.11 4.03
C GLU A 48 -9.82 7.80 3.78
N LEU A 49 -8.52 7.77 4.05
CA LEU A 49 -7.65 6.61 3.80
C LEU A 49 -7.53 5.64 4.99
N TYR A 50 -8.15 5.93 6.14
CA TYR A 50 -8.20 5.07 7.35
C TYR A 50 -6.87 4.37 7.70
N LEU A 51 -5.74 5.06 7.54
CA LEU A 51 -4.42 4.44 7.73
C LEU A 51 -4.16 4.11 9.21
N PRO A 52 -3.96 2.84 9.58
CA PRO A 52 -3.75 2.44 10.97
C PRO A 52 -2.42 2.98 11.50
N LYS A 53 -2.32 3.18 12.82
CA LYS A 53 -1.11 3.71 13.47
C LYS A 53 -0.48 2.65 14.37
N ILE A 54 0.84 2.69 14.51
CA ILE A 54 1.50 1.88 15.53
C ILE A 54 1.03 2.38 16.91
N SER A 55 0.46 1.50 17.71
CA SER A 55 -0.09 1.80 19.03
C SER A 55 0.99 2.27 19.99
N ASN A 56 0.61 3.07 21.00
CA ASN A 56 1.50 3.44 22.08
C ASN A 56 1.69 2.25 23.03
N ILE A 57 2.85 1.60 22.97
CA ILE A 57 3.17 0.42 23.79
C ILE A 57 4.28 0.79 24.78
N TYR A 58 4.05 0.47 26.06
CA TYR A 58 5.05 0.66 27.09
C TYR A 58 6.03 -0.52 27.15
N LEU A 59 7.33 -0.23 27.13
CA LEU A 59 8.42 -1.22 27.23
C LEU A 59 9.38 -0.80 28.34
N ARG A 60 9.70 -1.72 29.25
CA ARG A 60 10.65 -1.57 30.35
C ARG A 60 12.09 -1.71 29.89
N ASN A 61 12.35 -2.53 28.86
CA ASN A 61 13.71 -2.71 28.34
C ASN A 61 14.12 -1.52 27.45
N THR A 62 15.30 -0.93 27.71
CA THR A 62 15.82 0.23 26.97
C THR A 62 16.06 -0.06 25.49
N ARG A 63 16.57 -1.25 25.15
CA ARG A 63 16.81 -1.67 23.77
C ARG A 63 15.49 -1.81 23.01
N ASN A 64 14.49 -2.44 23.62
CA ASN A 64 13.18 -2.60 22.99
C ASN A 64 12.48 -1.26 22.81
N ARG A 65 12.60 -0.32 23.76
CA ARG A 65 12.13 1.07 23.57
C ARG A 65 12.79 1.77 22.38
N ALA A 66 14.11 1.62 22.22
CA ALA A 66 14.83 2.22 21.10
C ALA A 66 14.36 1.66 19.75
N ILE A 67 14.16 0.35 19.67
CA ILE A 67 13.61 -0.32 18.49
C ILE A 67 12.17 0.16 18.23
N PHE A 68 11.34 0.26 19.26
CA PHE A 68 9.97 0.79 19.14
C PHE A 68 9.93 2.21 18.58
N ARG A 69 10.80 3.10 19.06
CA ARG A 69 10.92 4.46 18.52
C ARG A 69 11.31 4.45 17.04
N ALA A 70 12.28 3.62 16.65
CA ALA A 70 12.67 3.50 15.25
C ALA A 70 11.50 3.06 14.33
N PHE A 71 10.68 2.10 14.78
CA PHE A 71 9.48 1.69 14.04
C PHE A 71 8.43 2.81 13.97
N ARG A 72 8.27 3.61 15.03
CA ARG A 72 7.39 4.80 15.02
C ARG A 72 7.88 5.89 14.07
N ASP A 73 9.18 6.11 13.98
CA ASP A 73 9.78 7.09 13.06
C ASP A 73 9.58 6.67 11.61
N ILE A 74 9.75 5.37 11.35
CA ILE A 74 9.44 4.74 10.07
C ILE A 74 7.95 4.90 9.70
N ASP A 75 7.03 4.59 10.64
CA ASP A 75 5.58 4.74 10.46
C ASP A 75 5.22 6.16 10.03
N ASN A 76 5.73 7.17 10.75
CA ASN A 76 5.52 8.57 10.42
C ASN A 76 6.11 8.94 9.04
N THR A 77 7.31 8.46 8.72
CA THR A 77 7.96 8.75 7.42
C THR A 77 7.16 8.18 6.26
N LEU A 78 6.77 6.91 6.34
CA LEU A 78 6.01 6.24 5.29
C LEU A 78 4.64 6.89 5.09
N ARG A 79 3.95 7.22 6.19
CA ARG A 79 2.68 7.94 6.14
C ARG A 79 2.82 9.28 5.44
N ASN A 80 3.81 10.09 5.82
CA ASN A 80 4.02 11.40 5.22
C ASN A 80 4.31 11.30 3.72
N GLU A 81 5.17 10.37 3.31
CA GLU A 81 5.51 10.19 1.90
C GLU A 81 4.34 9.63 1.08
N PHE A 82 3.56 8.69 1.65
CA PHE A 82 2.35 8.21 1.00
C PHE A 82 1.33 9.34 0.83
N MET A 83 1.01 10.08 1.89
CA MET A 83 0.05 11.20 1.82
C MET A 83 0.51 12.29 0.83
N LYS A 84 1.80 12.58 0.77
CA LYS A 84 2.39 13.52 -0.21
C LYS A 84 2.18 13.04 -1.65
N LYS A 85 2.51 11.77 -1.94
CA LYS A 85 2.35 11.17 -3.28
C LYS A 85 0.89 10.98 -3.68
N TYR A 86 0.03 10.75 -2.71
CA TYR A 86 -1.39 10.63 -2.93
C TYR A 86 -2.01 11.99 -3.29
N ARG A 87 -1.79 13.01 -2.46
CA ARG A 87 -2.32 14.38 -2.67
C ARG A 87 -1.84 15.04 -3.97
N ASN A 88 -0.61 14.75 -4.39
CA ASN A 88 -0.08 15.29 -5.64
C ASN A 88 -0.44 14.42 -6.87
N GLY A 89 -1.22 13.34 -6.68
CA GLY A 89 -1.65 12.44 -7.74
C GLY A 89 -0.52 11.69 -8.45
N SER A 90 0.62 11.48 -7.77
CA SER A 90 1.81 10.78 -8.31
C SER A 90 1.73 9.25 -8.19
N ILE A 91 0.67 8.72 -7.57
CA ILE A 91 0.38 7.30 -7.51
C ILE A 91 -1.01 7.06 -8.08
N ASP A 92 -1.17 5.97 -8.83
CA ASP A 92 -2.47 5.57 -9.37
C ASP A 92 -3.29 4.80 -8.32
N TYR A 93 -4.54 4.49 -8.67
CA TYR A 93 -5.48 3.78 -7.79
C TYR A 93 -4.95 2.39 -7.36
N ASN A 94 -4.32 1.63 -8.27
CA ASN A 94 -3.80 0.30 -7.95
C ASN A 94 -2.62 0.40 -6.97
N ALA A 95 -1.72 1.36 -7.20
CA ALA A 95 -0.62 1.65 -6.29
C ALA A 95 -1.12 2.12 -4.93
N THR A 96 -2.16 2.94 -4.90
CA THR A 96 -2.81 3.42 -3.66
C THR A 96 -3.32 2.25 -2.82
N ASN A 97 -4.15 1.37 -3.39
CA ASN A 97 -4.68 0.20 -2.67
C ASN A 97 -3.56 -0.74 -2.23
N GLY A 98 -2.57 -1.00 -3.11
CA GLY A 98 -1.41 -1.80 -2.77
C GLY A 98 -0.62 -1.23 -1.59
N ILE A 99 -0.49 0.09 -1.48
CA ILE A 99 0.15 0.74 -0.32
C ILE A 99 -0.71 0.56 0.92
N ILE A 100 -2.02 0.84 0.87
CA ILE A 100 -2.93 0.73 2.02
C ILE A 100 -2.90 -0.68 2.61
N ASP A 101 -3.00 -1.71 1.77
CA ASP A 101 -3.01 -3.10 2.20
C ASP A 101 -1.70 -3.48 2.89
N ASN A 102 -0.56 -3.21 2.23
CA ASN A 102 0.75 -3.55 2.79
C ASN A 102 1.07 -2.72 4.04
N TYR A 103 0.70 -1.45 4.06
CA TYR A 103 0.90 -0.57 5.20
C TYR A 103 0.06 -1.02 6.40
N SER A 104 -1.18 -1.44 6.17
CA SER A 104 -2.06 -1.97 7.23
C SER A 104 -1.49 -3.24 7.85
N LEU A 105 -0.98 -4.15 7.02
CA LEU A 105 -0.32 -5.38 7.49
C LEU A 105 0.99 -5.07 8.23
N PHE A 106 1.78 -4.11 7.75
CA PHE A 106 2.97 -3.63 8.46
C PHE A 106 2.61 -3.15 9.87
N VAL A 107 1.61 -2.28 10.01
CA VAL A 107 1.20 -1.73 11.31
C VAL A 107 0.64 -2.83 12.22
N TYR A 108 -0.19 -3.72 11.69
CA TYR A 108 -0.74 -4.85 12.43
C TYR A 108 0.36 -5.74 13.04
N HIS A 109 1.30 -6.21 12.21
CA HIS A 109 2.38 -7.07 12.67
C HIS A 109 3.35 -6.34 13.59
N THR A 110 3.59 -5.04 13.36
CA THR A 110 4.42 -4.23 14.27
C THR A 110 3.78 -4.12 15.65
N ASN A 111 2.47 -3.86 15.73
CA ASN A 111 1.74 -3.82 17.00
C ASN A 111 1.79 -5.17 17.73
N LYS A 112 1.61 -6.28 17.01
CA LYS A 112 1.74 -7.64 17.58
C LYS A 112 3.15 -7.92 18.09
N TYR A 113 4.17 -7.58 17.31
CA TYR A 113 5.57 -7.74 17.71
C TYR A 113 5.88 -7.06 19.06
N PHE A 114 5.53 -5.78 19.19
CA PHE A 114 5.79 -5.03 20.42
C PHE A 114 4.87 -5.43 21.58
N TYR A 115 3.64 -5.86 21.30
CA TYR A 115 2.78 -6.46 22.31
C TYR A 115 3.43 -7.71 22.92
N TYR A 116 3.90 -8.65 22.09
CA TYR A 116 4.53 -9.86 22.59
C TYR A 116 5.88 -9.59 23.28
N LEU A 117 6.65 -8.59 22.83
CA LEU A 117 7.83 -8.12 23.57
C LEU A 117 7.45 -7.61 24.96
N SER A 118 6.39 -6.81 25.08
CA SER A 118 5.89 -6.34 26.39
C SER A 118 5.49 -7.51 27.29
N VAL A 119 4.83 -8.53 26.75
CA VAL A 119 4.48 -9.76 27.50
C VAL A 119 5.75 -10.48 27.98
N LYS A 120 6.75 -10.63 27.12
CA LYS A 120 8.03 -11.30 27.44
C LYS A 120 8.84 -10.52 28.49
N GLU A 121 8.79 -9.20 28.47
CA GLU A 121 9.41 -8.37 29.50
C GLU A 121 8.73 -8.51 30.86
N ALA A 122 7.40 -8.71 30.88
CA ALA A 122 6.65 -8.98 32.10
C ALA A 122 6.86 -10.40 32.63
N ASN A 123 6.98 -11.38 31.72
CA ASN A 123 7.22 -12.78 32.06
C ASN A 123 8.24 -13.42 31.10
N SER A 124 9.51 -13.45 31.51
CA SER A 124 10.62 -13.94 30.69
C SER A 124 10.56 -15.43 30.37
N LYS A 125 9.86 -16.23 31.20
CA LYS A 125 9.73 -17.68 31.03
C LYS A 125 8.65 -18.07 30.03
N TYR A 126 7.86 -17.11 29.53
CA TYR A 126 6.80 -17.42 28.60
C TYR A 126 7.38 -17.70 27.20
N SER A 127 7.65 -18.97 26.88
CA SER A 127 8.31 -19.37 25.63
C SER A 127 7.38 -19.32 24.41
N GLU A 128 6.07 -19.50 24.60
CA GLU A 128 5.08 -19.49 23.51
C GLU A 128 5.05 -18.15 22.74
N VAL A 129 5.51 -17.06 23.35
CA VAL A 129 5.54 -15.76 22.67
C VAL A 129 6.80 -15.56 21.81
N ASP A 130 7.82 -16.40 21.92
CA ASP A 130 9.08 -16.23 21.16
C ASP A 130 8.87 -16.44 19.66
N GLU A 131 8.10 -17.46 19.28
CA GLU A 131 7.71 -17.70 17.88
C GLU A 131 6.86 -16.54 17.34
N ALA A 132 5.93 -16.03 18.15
CA ALA A 132 5.10 -14.90 17.77
C ALA A 132 5.91 -13.61 17.59
N ILE A 133 6.93 -13.37 18.43
CA ILE A 133 7.87 -12.25 18.28
C ILE A 133 8.62 -12.38 16.96
N ALA A 134 9.22 -13.54 16.69
CA ALA A 134 10.01 -13.77 15.48
C ALA A 134 9.17 -13.60 14.21
N GLU A 135 7.97 -14.19 14.19
CA GLU A 135 7.10 -14.15 13.02
C GLU A 135 6.57 -12.74 12.73
N ASN A 136 6.11 -12.03 13.76
CA ASN A 136 5.61 -10.66 13.57
C ASN A 136 6.73 -9.67 13.20
N TYR A 137 7.95 -9.89 13.68
CA TYR A 137 9.12 -9.13 13.20
C TYR A 137 9.42 -9.42 11.72
N ARG A 138 9.41 -10.69 11.31
CA ARG A 138 9.64 -11.09 9.92
C ARG A 138 8.59 -10.50 8.99
N LEU A 139 7.31 -10.61 9.35
CA LEU A 139 6.19 -10.11 8.56
C LEU A 139 6.17 -8.58 8.47
N SER A 140 6.34 -7.87 9.59
CA SER A 140 6.43 -6.40 9.56
C SER A 140 7.55 -5.92 8.62
N ARG A 141 8.72 -6.59 8.63
CA ARG A 141 9.83 -6.32 7.70
C ARG A 141 9.53 -6.66 6.24
N ALA A 142 8.74 -7.68 5.98
CA ALA A 142 8.33 -8.01 4.62
C ALA A 142 7.40 -6.94 4.06
N TYR A 143 6.39 -6.52 4.84
CA TYR A 143 5.39 -5.56 4.40
C TYR A 143 5.95 -4.15 4.27
N ILE A 144 6.80 -3.70 5.20
CA ILE A 144 7.49 -2.40 5.05
C ILE A 144 8.34 -2.34 3.78
N LYS A 145 9.00 -3.44 3.40
CA LYS A 145 9.79 -3.51 2.17
C LYS A 145 8.92 -3.30 0.94
N GLN A 146 7.71 -3.88 0.92
CA GLN A 146 6.74 -3.67 -0.16
C GLN A 146 6.27 -2.21 -0.21
N VAL A 147 5.93 -1.60 0.94
CA VAL A 147 5.54 -0.18 1.00
C VAL A 147 6.65 0.72 0.48
N LYS A 148 7.90 0.53 0.95
CA LYS A 148 9.07 1.29 0.46
C LYS A 148 9.26 1.14 -1.04
N TYR A 149 9.13 -0.09 -1.57
CA TYR A 149 9.26 -0.36 -3.00
C TYR A 149 8.21 0.41 -3.82
N ILE A 150 6.93 0.36 -3.42
CA ILE A 150 5.86 1.06 -4.14
C ILE A 150 6.04 2.59 -4.04
N LEU A 151 6.47 3.09 -2.88
CA LEU A 151 6.79 4.52 -2.70
C LEU A 151 8.09 4.95 -3.38
N SER A 152 8.88 4.03 -3.94
CA SER A 152 10.22 4.29 -4.49
C SER A 152 11.16 4.96 -3.48
N LEU A 153 11.10 4.53 -2.22
CA LEU A 153 12.03 4.95 -1.17
C LEU A 153 13.22 4.00 -1.14
N GLU A 154 14.42 4.52 -0.85
CA GLU A 154 15.63 3.69 -0.72
C GLU A 154 15.42 2.56 0.32
N LEU A 155 15.92 1.36 -0.04
CA LEU A 155 15.71 0.10 0.69
C LEU A 155 16.43 0.07 2.04
#